data_AF-A0A377UYN3-F1
#
_entry.id   AF-A0A377UYN3-F1
#
_cell.length_a   1.000
_cell.length_b   1.000
_cell.length_c   1.000
_cell.angle_alpha   90.00
_cell.angle_beta   90.00
_cell.angle_gamma   90.00
#
_symmetry.space_group_name_H-M   'P 1'
#
loop_
_entity.id
_entity.type
_entity.pdbx_description
1 polymer ?
#
loop_
_entity_poly.entity_id
_entity_poly.type
_entity_poly.pdbx_seq_one_letter_code
_entity_poly.pdbx_strand_id
1 'polypeptide(L)'
;MFSLPEPRTVDPYQETDTSPAGQPHLLTLPVTWQGIVDDCRRLRGHHVGMAWERGLACGLLAILGLWAAGLLLSFALNYSQIASVAGKARDLVAHPSVSDYQLTALHALRNEAGRLVHDGQKGAPWYRRFGLDHHQQLLNAVLPWYGVANHRLIRDPANAALQQALSALVNSAPNSDQRARLAKPGYDQLKAWLMMARPDKADGAFFAQTMKTVQPTRMGISTGLWQSLAPDLWAFYLSLLPERPEWKIIPDAQRVSQSRQVLLQQLGRRNAESTLYENMLKSVRRNFADVSLEDMTSGTDARRLFTTDEVVPGMFTRQAWEGGIQQAIDKAASSRREEIDWVLSDSRKTVSTDLSPEALKARLTRRYFTDFAGSWLNFLNSLRLNPATNIADVTDQLTLI
;
A
#
# COMPACT_ATOMS: atom_id res chain seq x y z
N MET A 1 -14.06 55.16 58.13
CA MET A 1 -14.70 56.44 58.48
C MET A 1 -15.68 56.16 59.61
N PHE A 2 -15.27 56.43 60.84
CA PHE A 2 -16.16 56.46 62.01
C PHE A 2 -16.77 57.86 62.10
N SER A 3 -18.09 57.95 62.27
CA SER A 3 -18.77 59.04 62.97
C SER A 3 -20.13 58.54 63.44
N LEU A 4 -20.27 58.36 64.75
CA LEU A 4 -21.56 58.27 65.46
C LEU A 4 -22.23 59.65 65.51
N PRO A 5 -23.54 59.70 65.83
CA PRO A 5 -23.89 60.37 67.08
C PRO A 5 -25.00 59.65 67.88
N GLU A 6 -24.81 59.65 69.20
CA GLU A 6 -25.78 59.44 70.29
C GLU A 6 -26.63 60.73 70.52
N PRO A 7 -27.57 60.87 71.51
CA PRO A 7 -28.12 59.94 72.52
C PRO A 7 -29.65 60.11 72.82
N ARG A 8 -30.12 59.47 73.91
CA ARG A 8 -31.33 59.70 74.77
C ARG A 8 -32.34 58.53 74.74
N THR A 9 -32.87 57.97 75.83
CA THR A 9 -32.99 58.37 77.25
C THR A 9 -33.46 57.16 78.08
N VAL A 10 -32.74 56.90 79.19
CA VAL A 10 -33.13 56.51 80.56
C VAL A 10 -34.59 56.06 80.87
N ASP A 11 -34.68 54.82 81.41
CA ASP A 11 -35.47 54.23 82.53
C ASP A 11 -37.01 54.31 82.55
N PRO A 12 -37.73 53.38 83.25
CA PRO A 12 -37.30 52.59 84.41
C PRO A 12 -37.69 51.09 84.37
N TYR A 13 -37.16 50.27 85.27
CA TYR A 13 -37.86 49.28 86.09
C TYR A 13 -36.82 48.37 86.74
N GLN A 14 -36.58 48.67 88.01
CA GLN A 14 -35.78 47.92 88.95
C GLN A 14 -36.75 47.10 89.80
N GLU A 15 -36.64 45.78 89.78
CA GLU A 15 -37.19 44.83 90.76
C GLU A 15 -36.75 43.41 90.32
N THR A 16 -36.30 42.47 91.14
CA THR A 16 -35.82 42.40 92.52
C THR A 16 -35.19 41.01 92.61
N ASP A 17 -34.09 40.88 93.34
CA ASP A 17 -33.53 39.58 93.72
C ASP A 17 -34.56 38.75 94.49
N THR A 18 -34.90 37.56 93.99
CA THR A 18 -35.40 36.46 94.82
C THR A 18 -34.87 35.13 94.28
N SER A 19 -34.16 34.41 95.15
CA SER A 19 -33.68 33.04 94.93
C SER A 19 -34.80 32.09 94.48
N PRO A 20 -34.49 31.08 93.66
CA PRO A 20 -35.22 29.83 93.69
C PRO A 20 -34.40 28.79 94.46
N ALA A 21 -34.86 28.48 95.66
CA ALA A 21 -34.63 27.18 96.26
C ALA A 21 -35.19 26.08 95.34
N GLY A 22 -34.44 24.99 95.18
CA GLY A 22 -34.96 23.64 94.87
C GLY A 22 -35.58 23.43 93.48
N GLN A 23 -34.78 22.96 92.52
CA GLN A 23 -35.30 22.13 91.44
C GLN A 23 -35.11 20.64 91.79
N PRO A 24 -36.18 19.87 92.05
CA PRO A 24 -36.12 18.52 92.65
C PRO A 24 -35.90 17.38 91.63
N HIS A 25 -35.26 17.62 90.49
CA HIS A 25 -35.09 16.60 89.43
C HIS A 25 -33.70 16.57 88.78
N LEU A 26 -32.64 16.95 89.49
CA LEU A 26 -31.28 16.62 89.05
C LEU A 26 -30.99 15.16 89.44
N LEU A 27 -31.00 14.28 88.44
CA LEU A 27 -30.49 12.91 88.57
C LEU A 27 -29.03 12.96 89.04
N THR A 28 -28.80 12.77 90.34
CA THR A 28 -27.46 12.60 90.90
C THR A 28 -27.00 11.17 90.58
N LEU A 29 -26.25 11.03 89.49
CA LEU A 29 -25.64 9.75 89.11
C LEU A 29 -24.59 9.36 90.16
N PRO A 30 -24.55 8.08 90.60
CA PRO A 30 -23.50 7.58 91.48
C PRO A 30 -22.11 7.81 90.88
N VAL A 31 -21.08 8.01 91.71
CA VAL A 31 -19.71 8.35 91.28
C VAL A 31 -19.15 7.36 90.24
N THR A 32 -19.53 6.09 90.33
CA THR A 32 -19.17 5.04 89.36
C THR A 32 -19.76 5.30 87.96
N TRP A 33 -20.97 5.85 87.89
CA TRP A 33 -21.62 6.22 86.63
C TRP A 33 -21.10 7.55 86.08
N GLN A 34 -20.70 8.49 86.94
CA GLN A 34 -20.00 9.69 86.50
C GLN A 34 -18.64 9.37 85.86
N GLY A 35 -17.88 8.42 86.43
CA GLY A 35 -16.64 7.95 85.81
C GLY A 35 -16.84 7.36 84.41
N ILE A 36 -17.89 6.56 84.21
CA ILE A 36 -18.24 6.01 82.90
C ILE A 36 -18.70 7.10 81.92
N VAL A 37 -19.48 8.09 82.38
CA VAL A 37 -19.94 9.19 81.53
C VAL A 37 -18.77 10.12 81.13
N ASP A 38 -17.83 10.36 82.05
CA ASP A 38 -16.64 11.16 81.79
C ASP A 38 -15.63 10.42 80.89
N ASP A 39 -15.49 9.10 81.03
CA ASP A 39 -14.69 8.28 80.11
C ASP A 39 -15.33 8.16 78.72
N CYS A 40 -16.66 8.06 78.63
CA CYS A 40 -17.39 8.13 77.36
C CYS A 40 -17.24 9.49 76.65
N ARG A 41 -17.02 10.58 77.40
CA ARG A 41 -16.69 11.91 76.83
C ARG A 41 -15.25 12.00 76.34
N ARG A 42 -14.32 11.25 76.94
CA ARG A 42 -12.89 11.23 76.55
C ARG A 42 -12.59 10.24 75.42
N LEU A 43 -13.31 9.13 75.36
CA LEU A 43 -13.19 8.14 74.29
C LEU A 43 -14.04 8.55 73.10
N ARG A 44 -13.47 9.32 72.17
CA ARG A 44 -14.04 9.45 70.82
C ARG A 44 -14.04 8.07 70.19
N GLY A 45 -15.23 7.46 70.09
CA GLY A 45 -15.44 6.27 69.28
C GLY A 45 -14.94 6.53 67.87
N HIS A 46 -13.76 6.00 67.55
CA HIS A 46 -13.34 5.90 66.16
C HIS A 46 -14.16 4.75 65.59
N HIS A 47 -14.98 5.06 64.57
CA HIS A 47 -15.58 4.01 63.77
C HIS A 47 -14.44 3.13 63.24
N VAL A 48 -14.29 1.92 63.77
CA VAL A 48 -13.49 0.85 63.19
C VAL A 48 -14.28 0.28 62.00
N GLY A 49 -14.71 1.16 61.10
CA GLY A 49 -15.17 0.77 59.78
C GLY A 49 -13.91 0.57 58.94
N MET A 50 -13.72 -0.65 58.44
CA MET A 50 -12.55 -1.09 57.68
C MET A 50 -12.02 0.04 56.78
N ALA A 51 -10.86 0.60 57.11
CA ALA A 51 -10.22 1.66 56.32
C ALA A 51 -10.05 1.27 54.83
N TRP A 52 -10.06 -0.03 54.56
CA TRP A 52 -10.11 -0.63 53.23
C TRP A 52 -11.38 -0.24 52.43
N GLU A 53 -12.56 -0.14 53.03
CA GLU A 53 -13.79 0.27 52.32
C GLU A 53 -13.73 1.73 51.85
N ARG A 54 -13.21 2.62 52.70
CA ARG A 54 -12.99 4.03 52.33
C ARG A 54 -11.88 4.18 51.30
N GLY A 55 -10.80 3.41 51.43
CA GLY A 55 -9.73 3.33 50.43
C GLY A 55 -10.25 2.82 49.08
N LEU A 56 -11.11 1.79 49.08
CA LEU A 56 -11.80 1.28 47.90
C LEU A 56 -12.73 2.32 47.29
N ALA A 57 -13.54 3.02 48.09
CA ALA A 57 -14.45 4.05 47.61
C ALA A 57 -13.70 5.23 46.99
N CYS A 58 -12.63 5.72 47.64
CA CYS A 58 -11.76 6.76 47.08
C CYS A 58 -11.04 6.27 45.82
N GLY A 59 -10.58 5.02 45.78
CA GLY A 59 -9.98 4.40 44.60
C GLY A 59 -10.96 4.32 43.42
N LEU A 60 -12.20 3.87 43.67
CA LEU A 60 -13.27 3.82 42.66
C LEU A 60 -13.63 5.22 42.14
N LEU A 61 -13.72 6.22 43.01
CA LEU A 61 -13.96 7.62 42.61
C LEU A 61 -12.81 8.19 41.77
N ALA A 62 -11.56 7.88 42.13
CA ALA A 62 -10.40 8.29 41.35
C ALA A 62 -10.39 7.62 39.96
N ILE A 63 -10.73 6.33 39.88
CA ILE A 63 -10.87 5.60 38.62
C ILE A 63 -11.99 6.20 37.77
N LEU A 64 -13.16 6.47 38.35
CA LEU A 64 -14.28 7.13 37.65
C LEU A 64 -13.90 8.53 37.15
N GLY A 65 -13.18 9.31 37.96
CA GLY A 65 -12.68 10.63 37.57
C GLY A 65 -11.69 10.56 36.41
N LEU A 66 -10.75 9.62 36.45
CA LEU A 66 -9.82 9.36 35.35
C LEU A 66 -10.56 8.93 34.07
N TRP A 67 -11.58 8.08 34.21
CA TRP A 67 -12.39 7.61 33.09
C TRP A 67 -13.23 8.73 32.46
N ALA A 68 -13.84 9.58 33.29
CA ALA A 68 -14.58 10.76 32.85
C ALA A 68 -13.67 11.79 32.15
N ALA A 69 -12.45 12.01 32.67
CA ALA A 69 -11.46 12.86 32.01
C ALA A 69 -11.03 12.28 30.66
N GLY A 70 -10.83 10.96 30.57
CA GLY A 70 -10.55 10.26 29.32
C GLY A 70 -11.68 10.38 28.28
N LEU A 71 -12.95 10.28 28.73
CA LEU A 71 -14.11 10.50 27.88
C LEU A 71 -14.19 11.92 27.33
N LEU A 72 -14.01 12.94 28.18
CA LEU A 72 -14.03 14.34 27.76
C LEU A 72 -12.90 14.66 26.78
N LEU A 73 -11.70 14.13 27.02
CA LEU A 73 -10.56 14.29 26.12
C LEU A 73 -10.85 13.62 24.77
N SER A 74 -11.34 12.38 24.78
CA SER A 74 -11.71 11.65 23.55
C SER A 74 -12.81 12.37 22.78
N PHE A 75 -13.81 12.92 23.47
CA PHE A 75 -14.89 13.70 22.85
C PHE A 75 -14.36 14.97 22.18
N ALA A 76 -13.54 15.77 22.87
CA ALA A 76 -13.01 17.01 22.32
C ALA A 76 -12.14 16.76 21.08
N LEU A 77 -11.30 15.72 21.13
CA LEU A 77 -10.45 15.33 20.00
C LEU A 77 -11.28 14.83 18.81
N ASN A 78 -12.27 13.96 19.03
CA ASN A 78 -13.13 13.46 17.96
C ASN A 78 -14.02 14.56 17.38
N TYR A 79 -14.59 15.44 18.21
CA TYR A 79 -15.45 16.54 17.76
C TYR A 79 -14.68 17.55 16.90
N SER A 80 -13.48 17.96 17.34
CA SER A 80 -12.65 18.90 16.57
C SER A 80 -12.21 18.31 15.23
N GLN A 81 -11.92 17.01 15.18
CA GLN A 81 -11.64 16.31 13.92
C GLN A 81 -12.86 16.30 13.00
N ILE A 82 -14.05 15.95 13.50
CA ILE A 82 -15.30 15.95 12.73
C ILE A 82 -15.59 17.35 12.15
N ALA A 83 -15.49 18.41 12.98
CA ALA A 83 -15.76 19.77 12.55
C ALA A 83 -14.77 20.25 11.48
N SER A 84 -13.48 19.96 11.64
CA SER A 84 -12.45 20.32 10.64
C SER A 84 -12.67 19.60 9.31
N VAL A 85 -12.97 18.30 9.35
CA VAL A 85 -13.17 17.51 8.13
C VAL A 85 -14.48 17.89 7.43
N ALA A 86 -15.55 18.11 8.18
CA ALA A 86 -16.83 18.58 7.64
C ALA A 86 -16.70 19.96 6.98
N GLY A 87 -15.97 20.89 7.59
CA GLY A 87 -15.69 22.21 6.99
C GLY A 87 -14.92 22.09 5.68
N LYS A 88 -13.81 21.35 5.68
CA LYS A 88 -12.98 21.13 4.48
C LYS A 88 -13.76 20.45 3.35
N ALA A 89 -14.54 19.42 3.67
CA ALA A 89 -15.36 18.70 2.70
C ALA A 89 -16.45 19.61 2.10
N ARG A 90 -17.09 20.44 2.93
CA ARG A 90 -18.13 21.38 2.50
C ARG A 90 -17.56 22.47 1.59
N ASP A 91 -16.41 23.03 1.91
CA ASP A 91 -15.78 24.08 1.10
C ASP A 91 -15.32 23.58 -0.28
N LEU A 92 -14.80 22.34 -0.33
CA LEU A 92 -14.36 21.66 -1.55
C LEU A 92 -15.51 21.43 -2.55
N VAL A 93 -16.72 21.27 -2.02
CA VAL A 93 -17.93 20.97 -2.80
C VAL A 93 -18.70 22.24 -3.12
N ALA A 94 -18.80 23.19 -2.17
CA ALA A 94 -19.52 24.44 -2.35
C ALA A 94 -18.90 25.35 -3.43
N HIS A 95 -17.57 25.28 -3.61
CA HIS A 95 -16.86 26.06 -4.61
C HIS A 95 -16.19 25.15 -5.63
N PRO A 96 -16.92 24.64 -6.64
CA PRO A 96 -16.37 23.73 -7.64
C PRO A 96 -15.47 24.48 -8.62
N SER A 97 -14.24 24.78 -8.20
CA SER A 97 -13.18 25.32 -9.05
C SER A 97 -12.02 24.34 -9.18
N VAL A 98 -11.22 24.54 -10.22
CA VAL A 98 -9.93 23.85 -10.42
C VAL A 98 -8.85 24.85 -10.05
N SER A 99 -8.27 24.70 -8.86
CA SER A 99 -7.26 25.61 -8.31
C SER A 99 -6.26 24.88 -7.42
N ASP A 100 -5.11 25.51 -7.18
CA ASP A 100 -4.11 25.04 -6.21
C ASP A 100 -4.69 24.83 -4.80
N TYR A 101 -5.60 25.73 -4.38
CA TYR A 101 -6.32 25.60 -3.13
C TYR A 101 -7.15 24.31 -3.09
N GLN A 102 -7.92 24.05 -4.13
CA GLN A 102 -8.79 22.87 -4.22
C GLN A 102 -7.98 21.56 -4.23
N LEU A 103 -6.83 21.54 -4.91
CA LEU A 103 -5.94 20.38 -4.88
C LEU A 103 -5.34 20.15 -3.50
N THR A 104 -4.88 21.21 -2.83
CA THR A 104 -4.31 21.13 -1.48
C THR A 104 -5.36 20.71 -0.46
N ALA A 105 -6.59 21.24 -0.58
CA ALA A 105 -7.71 20.86 0.26
C ALA A 105 -8.12 19.39 0.05
N LEU A 106 -8.13 18.90 -1.20
CA LEU A 106 -8.35 17.48 -1.50
C LEU A 106 -7.26 16.60 -0.89
N HIS A 107 -5.99 17.02 -0.96
CA HIS A 107 -4.88 16.29 -0.35
C HIS A 107 -4.95 16.27 1.18
N ALA A 108 -5.35 17.37 1.81
CA ALA A 108 -5.63 17.39 3.25
C ALA A 108 -6.76 16.42 3.64
N LEU A 109 -7.83 16.36 2.83
CA LEU A 109 -8.94 15.43 3.02
C LEU A 109 -8.51 13.97 2.83
N ARG A 110 -7.64 13.71 1.84
CA ARG A 110 -7.01 12.41 1.63
C ARG A 110 -6.21 11.95 2.84
N ASN A 111 -5.39 12.83 3.42
CA ASN A 111 -4.57 12.48 4.60
C ASN A 111 -5.44 12.11 5.80
N GLU A 112 -6.54 12.84 5.99
CA GLU A 112 -7.53 12.52 7.02
C GLU A 112 -8.23 11.19 6.77
N ALA A 113 -8.70 10.96 5.54
CA ALA A 113 -9.34 9.70 5.16
C ALA A 113 -8.36 8.52 5.29
N GLY A 114 -7.10 8.68 4.85
CA GLY A 114 -6.06 7.66 4.97
C GLY A 114 -5.73 7.31 6.42
N ARG A 115 -5.69 8.30 7.31
CA ARG A 115 -5.57 8.05 8.76
C ARG A 115 -6.75 7.28 9.30
N LEU A 116 -7.98 7.64 8.92
CA LEU A 116 -9.19 6.93 9.37
C LEU A 116 -9.25 5.48 8.87
N VAL A 117 -8.83 5.22 7.62
CA VAL A 117 -8.70 3.87 7.08
C VAL A 117 -7.63 3.07 7.84
N HIS A 118 -6.49 3.69 8.13
CA HIS A 118 -5.41 3.05 8.90
C HIS A 118 -5.82 2.72 10.34
N ASP A 119 -6.45 3.68 11.02
CA ASP A 119 -6.94 3.54 12.39
C ASP A 119 -8.04 2.46 12.45
N GLY A 120 -8.85 2.28 11.40
CA GLY A 120 -9.82 1.19 11.31
C GLY A 120 -9.19 -0.22 11.17
N GLN A 121 -8.04 -0.33 10.50
CA GLN A 121 -7.35 -1.62 10.31
C GLN A 121 -6.48 -2.02 11.51
N LYS A 122 -5.79 -1.05 12.13
CA LYS A 122 -4.85 -1.31 13.24
C LYS A 122 -5.39 -0.94 14.63
N GLY A 123 -6.55 -0.31 14.68
CA GLY A 123 -7.14 0.26 15.89
C GLY A 123 -6.63 1.68 16.16
N ALA A 124 -7.53 2.57 16.58
CA ALA A 124 -7.18 3.93 16.96
C ALA A 124 -6.20 3.96 18.16
N PRO A 125 -5.45 5.06 18.37
CA PRO A 125 -4.65 5.22 19.57
C PRO A 125 -5.50 5.15 20.85
N TRP A 126 -4.95 4.59 21.93
CA TRP A 126 -5.69 4.32 23.19
C TRP A 126 -6.40 5.56 23.75
N TYR A 127 -5.82 6.75 23.58
CA TYR A 127 -6.38 8.02 24.04
C TYR A 127 -7.64 8.47 23.27
N ARG A 128 -8.00 7.82 22.15
CA ARG A 128 -9.25 8.03 21.39
C ARG A 128 -10.25 6.88 21.53
N ARG A 129 -9.92 5.84 22.32
CA ARG A 129 -10.64 4.56 22.41
C ARG A 129 -11.58 4.43 23.59
N PHE A 130 -11.83 5.50 24.36
CA PHE A 130 -12.76 5.50 25.49
C PHE A 130 -14.24 5.41 25.02
N GLY A 131 -14.61 4.40 24.24
CA GLY A 131 -16.00 4.13 23.82
C GLY A 131 -16.61 5.13 22.82
N LEU A 132 -15.89 6.18 22.44
CA LEU A 132 -16.34 7.23 21.51
C LEU A 132 -15.72 7.11 20.13
N ASP A 133 -15.23 5.94 19.75
CA ASP A 133 -14.60 5.74 18.45
C ASP A 133 -15.63 5.72 17.31
N HIS A 134 -15.67 6.81 16.53
CA HIS A 134 -16.59 7.00 15.41
C HIS A 134 -15.87 6.92 14.05
N HIS A 135 -14.68 6.30 13.98
CA HIS A 135 -13.84 6.34 12.78
C HIS A 135 -14.58 5.87 11.51
N GLN A 136 -15.36 4.77 11.58
CA GLN A 136 -16.11 4.28 10.42
C GLN A 136 -17.26 5.21 10.03
N GLN A 137 -17.98 5.79 10.99
CA GLN A 137 -19.08 6.71 10.70
C GLN A 137 -18.55 8.02 10.10
N LEU A 138 -17.43 8.53 10.61
CA LEU A 138 -16.77 9.70 10.07
C LEU A 138 -16.23 9.42 8.66
N LEU A 139 -15.57 8.28 8.45
CA LEU A 139 -15.08 7.89 7.13
C LEU A 139 -16.25 7.79 6.13
N ASN A 140 -17.36 7.16 6.51
CA ASN A 140 -18.56 7.07 5.68
C ASN A 140 -19.22 8.43 5.41
N ALA A 141 -19.13 9.39 6.32
CA ALA A 141 -19.64 10.74 6.12
C ALA A 141 -18.75 11.58 5.18
N VAL A 142 -17.44 11.32 5.19
CA VAL A 142 -16.43 12.13 4.48
C VAL A 142 -16.19 11.63 3.06
N LEU A 143 -16.19 10.31 2.87
CA LEU A 143 -15.90 9.68 1.59
C LEU A 143 -16.81 10.14 0.44
N PRO A 144 -18.13 10.37 0.60
CA PRO A 144 -18.97 10.88 -0.49
C PRO A 144 -18.48 12.23 -1.03
N TRP A 145 -18.12 13.17 -0.14
CA TRP A 145 -17.62 14.49 -0.52
C TRP A 145 -16.22 14.43 -1.12
N TYR A 146 -15.34 13.62 -0.52
CA TYR A 146 -14.04 13.32 -1.11
C TYR A 146 -14.22 12.75 -2.52
N GLY A 147 -15.14 11.80 -2.71
CA GLY A 147 -15.42 11.15 -3.98
C GLY A 147 -15.82 12.16 -5.06
N VAL A 148 -16.73 13.10 -4.77
CA VAL A 148 -17.14 14.15 -5.73
C VAL A 148 -15.95 14.99 -6.19
N ALA A 149 -15.12 15.45 -5.25
CA ALA A 149 -13.97 16.27 -5.60
C ALA A 149 -12.83 15.46 -6.25
N ASN A 150 -12.60 14.23 -5.80
CA ASN A 150 -11.65 13.31 -6.39
C ASN A 150 -12.05 12.94 -7.83
N HIS A 151 -13.34 12.77 -8.11
CA HIS A 151 -13.82 12.52 -9.46
C HIS A 151 -13.46 13.67 -10.39
N ARG A 152 -13.86 14.89 -10.00
CA ARG A 152 -13.58 16.12 -10.74
C ARG A 152 -12.08 16.40 -10.91
N LEU A 153 -11.30 16.25 -9.84
CA LEU A 153 -9.90 16.69 -9.80
C LEU A 153 -8.90 15.59 -10.08
N ILE A 154 -9.24 14.31 -10.08
CA ILE A 154 -8.25 13.23 -10.19
C ILE A 154 -8.70 12.20 -11.21
N ARG A 155 -9.83 11.53 -10.97
CA ARG A 155 -10.33 10.42 -11.81
C ARG A 155 -10.66 10.88 -13.22
N ASP A 156 -11.51 11.89 -13.39
CA ASP A 156 -12.05 12.22 -14.71
C ASP A 156 -10.99 12.82 -15.64
N PRO A 157 -10.09 13.71 -15.18
CA PRO A 157 -8.99 14.17 -16.02
C PRO A 157 -7.97 13.07 -16.33
N ALA A 158 -7.71 12.14 -15.40
CA ALA A 158 -6.85 10.99 -15.68
C ALA A 158 -7.48 10.06 -16.73
N ASN A 159 -8.78 9.79 -16.62
CA ASN A 159 -9.55 9.05 -17.61
C ASN A 159 -9.49 9.73 -18.99
N ALA A 160 -9.70 11.04 -19.06
CA ALA A 160 -9.63 11.81 -20.31
C ALA A 160 -8.22 11.78 -20.92
N ALA A 161 -7.16 11.94 -20.12
CA ALA A 161 -5.78 11.92 -20.59
C ALA A 161 -5.37 10.54 -21.14
N LEU A 162 -5.74 9.46 -20.45
CA LEU A 162 -5.52 8.10 -20.92
C LEU A 162 -6.32 7.81 -22.20
N GLN A 163 -7.58 8.24 -22.25
CA GLN A 163 -8.41 8.14 -23.44
C GLN A 163 -7.79 8.87 -24.65
N GLN A 164 -7.22 10.04 -24.44
CA GLN A 164 -6.57 10.83 -25.50
C GLN A 164 -5.28 10.16 -26.00
N ALA A 165 -4.46 9.66 -25.08
CA ALA A 165 -3.22 8.96 -25.44
C ALA A 165 -3.49 7.66 -26.21
N LEU A 166 -4.49 6.88 -25.78
CA LEU A 166 -4.92 5.68 -26.48
C LEU A 166 -5.54 6.01 -27.85
N SER A 167 -6.29 7.11 -27.97
CA SER A 167 -6.76 7.59 -29.28
C SER A 167 -5.60 7.94 -30.21
N ALA A 168 -4.55 8.59 -29.70
CA ALA A 168 -3.36 8.89 -30.51
C ALA A 168 -2.65 7.61 -30.99
N LEU A 169 -2.59 6.56 -30.15
CA LEU A 169 -2.09 5.26 -30.56
C LEU A 169 -2.96 4.64 -31.67
N VAL A 170 -4.28 4.59 -31.48
CA VAL A 170 -5.21 3.98 -32.44
C VAL A 170 -5.22 4.72 -33.78
N ASN A 171 -5.17 6.05 -33.76
CA ASN A 171 -5.24 6.89 -34.95
C ASN A 171 -3.89 7.07 -35.67
N SER A 172 -2.77 6.63 -35.09
CA SER A 172 -1.47 6.66 -35.77
C SER A 172 -1.50 5.87 -37.08
N ALA A 173 -0.66 6.17 -38.09
CA ALA A 173 -0.72 5.42 -39.35
C ALA A 173 -0.29 3.94 -39.18
N PRO A 174 -0.95 2.97 -39.85
CA PRO A 174 -0.49 1.59 -39.89
C PRO A 174 0.96 1.49 -40.34
N ASN A 175 1.73 0.61 -39.69
CA ASN A 175 3.14 0.36 -40.00
C ASN A 175 4.09 1.58 -39.89
N SER A 176 3.68 2.67 -39.25
CA SER A 176 4.54 3.84 -39.02
C SER A 176 5.49 3.69 -37.83
N ASP A 177 6.64 4.34 -37.89
CA ASP A 177 7.59 4.43 -36.76
C ASP A 177 6.95 5.09 -35.54
N GLN A 178 6.07 6.07 -35.76
CA GLN A 178 5.31 6.71 -34.69
C GLN A 178 4.47 5.67 -33.92
N ARG A 179 3.73 4.81 -34.63
CA ARG A 179 2.94 3.74 -34.02
C ARG A 179 3.83 2.76 -33.24
N ALA A 180 5.00 2.41 -33.77
CA ALA A 180 5.95 1.54 -33.08
C ALA A 180 6.52 2.16 -31.78
N ARG A 181 6.75 3.49 -31.77
CA ARG A 181 7.17 4.24 -30.58
C ARG A 181 6.06 4.34 -29.53
N LEU A 182 4.82 4.54 -29.96
CA LEU A 182 3.64 4.65 -29.08
C LEU A 182 3.20 3.31 -28.48
N ALA A 183 3.57 2.17 -29.07
CA ALA A 183 3.08 0.86 -28.63
C ALA A 183 3.43 0.52 -27.16
N LYS A 184 4.68 0.76 -26.72
CA LYS A 184 5.08 0.43 -25.34
C LYS A 184 4.37 1.32 -24.31
N PRO A 185 4.43 2.67 -24.41
CA PRO A 185 3.64 3.54 -23.54
C PRO A 185 2.13 3.25 -23.63
N GLY A 186 1.64 2.95 -24.82
CA GLY A 186 0.23 2.64 -25.07
C GLY A 186 -0.26 1.39 -24.34
N TYR A 187 0.61 0.38 -24.17
CA TYR A 187 0.31 -0.77 -23.33
C TYR A 187 0.16 -0.36 -21.86
N ASP A 188 1.11 0.40 -21.33
CA ASP A 188 1.06 0.86 -19.93
C ASP A 188 -0.17 1.74 -19.68
N GLN A 189 -0.52 2.59 -20.64
CA GLN A 189 -1.71 3.44 -20.63
C GLN A 189 -3.00 2.63 -20.65
N LEU A 190 -3.09 1.60 -21.50
CA LEU A 190 -4.25 0.71 -21.53
C LEU A 190 -4.39 -0.04 -20.21
N LYS A 191 -3.28 -0.53 -19.66
CA LYS A 191 -3.24 -1.18 -18.35
C LYS A 191 -3.76 -0.24 -17.26
N ALA A 192 -3.23 0.98 -17.18
CA ALA A 192 -3.68 2.00 -16.22
C ALA A 192 -5.17 2.34 -16.39
N TRP A 193 -5.66 2.46 -17.63
CA TRP A 193 -7.06 2.76 -17.89
C TRP A 193 -7.99 1.63 -17.44
N LEU A 194 -7.59 0.37 -17.63
CA LEU A 194 -8.34 -0.79 -17.17
C LEU A 194 -8.30 -0.95 -15.64
N MET A 195 -7.24 -0.53 -14.96
CA MET A 195 -7.19 -0.52 -13.47
C MET A 195 -8.27 0.36 -12.85
N MET A 196 -8.62 1.48 -13.50
CA MET A 196 -9.70 2.36 -13.02
C MET A 196 -11.10 1.73 -13.15
N ALA A 197 -11.23 0.64 -13.91
CA ALA A 197 -12.46 -0.13 -14.08
C ALA A 197 -12.46 -1.45 -13.30
N ARG A 198 -11.28 -2.04 -13.06
CA ARG A 198 -11.07 -3.32 -12.37
C ARG A 198 -10.32 -3.13 -11.05
N PRO A 199 -11.04 -3.00 -9.92
CA PRO A 199 -10.42 -2.76 -8.61
C PRO A 199 -9.54 -3.93 -8.14
N ASP A 200 -9.86 -5.15 -8.58
CA ASP A 200 -9.08 -6.36 -8.30
C ASP A 200 -7.68 -6.34 -8.94
N LYS A 201 -7.45 -5.44 -9.92
CA LYS A 201 -6.17 -5.24 -10.60
C LYS A 201 -5.54 -3.87 -10.30
N ALA A 202 -6.07 -3.13 -9.33
CA ALA A 202 -5.60 -1.79 -9.02
C ALA A 202 -4.19 -1.81 -8.41
N ASP A 203 -3.25 -1.11 -9.06
CA ASP A 203 -1.89 -0.88 -8.56
C ASP A 203 -1.61 0.62 -8.60
N GLY A 204 -1.61 1.25 -7.42
CA GLY A 204 -1.39 2.69 -7.26
C GLY A 204 -0.01 3.15 -7.71
N ALA A 205 1.04 2.34 -7.49
CA ALA A 205 2.41 2.70 -7.83
C ALA A 205 2.63 2.64 -9.35
N PHE A 206 2.17 1.56 -9.99
CA PHE A 206 2.19 1.43 -11.44
C PHE A 206 1.41 2.57 -12.11
N PHE A 207 0.18 2.81 -11.65
CA PHE A 207 -0.68 3.84 -12.21
C PHE A 207 -0.06 5.24 -12.09
N ALA A 208 0.45 5.61 -10.92
CA ALA A 208 1.11 6.89 -10.71
C ALA A 208 2.31 7.07 -11.64
N GLN A 209 3.10 6.00 -11.85
CA GLN A 209 4.24 6.02 -12.75
C GLN A 209 3.81 6.19 -14.23
N THR A 210 2.76 5.49 -14.68
CA THR A 210 2.21 5.68 -16.02
C THR A 210 1.67 7.09 -16.21
N MET A 211 0.93 7.62 -15.22
CA MET A 211 0.34 8.95 -15.30
C MET A 211 1.34 10.10 -15.32
N LYS A 212 2.59 9.90 -14.85
CA LYS A 212 3.68 10.89 -15.06
C LYS A 212 3.97 11.14 -16.54
N THR A 213 3.75 10.14 -17.40
CA THR A 213 3.98 10.23 -18.84
C THR A 213 2.78 10.81 -19.60
N VAL A 214 1.57 10.65 -19.05
CA VAL A 214 0.31 11.11 -19.65
C VAL A 214 -0.37 12.12 -18.74
N GLN A 215 0.43 13.06 -18.23
CA GLN A 215 -0.09 14.06 -17.30
C GLN A 215 -1.22 14.84 -17.97
N PRO A 216 -2.38 14.99 -17.30
CA PRO A 216 -3.43 15.83 -17.82
C PRO A 216 -2.92 17.28 -17.87
N THR A 217 -3.08 17.97 -18.99
CA THR A 217 -2.85 19.41 -19.06
C THR A 217 -3.91 20.11 -18.22
N ARG A 218 -3.49 20.98 -17.29
CA ARG A 218 -4.42 21.66 -16.37
C ARG A 218 -4.20 23.15 -16.31
N MET A 219 -5.27 23.88 -16.58
CA MET A 219 -5.35 25.31 -16.29
C MET A 219 -5.80 25.50 -14.84
N GLY A 220 -5.16 26.42 -14.13
CA GLY A 220 -5.51 26.77 -12.73
C GLY A 220 -4.76 26.00 -11.64
N ILE A 221 -3.96 24.98 -11.99
CA ILE A 221 -3.10 24.26 -11.03
C ILE A 221 -1.63 24.44 -11.42
N SER A 222 -0.78 24.82 -10.47
CA SER A 222 0.66 24.92 -10.68
C SER A 222 1.31 23.56 -10.92
N THR A 223 2.19 23.48 -11.91
CA THR A 223 2.83 22.22 -12.34
C THR A 223 3.61 21.55 -11.22
N GLY A 224 4.35 22.33 -10.42
CA GLY A 224 5.14 21.80 -9.31
C GLY A 224 4.27 21.20 -8.19
N LEU A 225 3.16 21.88 -7.85
CA LEU A 225 2.21 21.37 -6.87
C LEU A 225 1.55 20.08 -7.35
N TRP A 226 1.14 20.05 -8.62
CA TRP A 226 0.56 18.86 -9.23
C TRP A 226 1.52 17.66 -9.21
N GLN A 227 2.78 17.85 -9.61
CA GLN A 227 3.78 16.78 -9.61
C GLN A 227 4.07 16.23 -8.21
N SER A 228 3.97 17.07 -7.19
CA SER A 228 4.14 16.69 -5.78
C SER A 228 2.95 15.89 -5.25
N LEU A 229 1.71 16.36 -5.48
CA LEU A 229 0.52 15.81 -4.83
C LEU A 229 -0.21 14.73 -5.65
N ALA A 230 -0.16 14.80 -6.98
CA ALA A 230 -0.95 13.89 -7.84
C ALA A 230 -0.59 12.41 -7.68
N PRO A 231 0.69 11.98 -7.57
CA PRO A 231 1.04 10.58 -7.37
C PRO A 231 0.37 9.95 -6.16
N ASP A 232 0.37 10.67 -5.03
CA ASP A 232 -0.23 10.21 -3.78
C ASP A 232 -1.78 10.18 -3.86
N LEU A 233 -2.37 11.19 -4.49
CA LEU A 233 -3.83 11.24 -4.73
C LEU A 233 -4.30 10.10 -5.65
N TRP A 234 -3.55 9.79 -6.72
CA TRP A 234 -3.86 8.66 -7.60
C TRP A 234 -3.75 7.32 -6.89
N ALA A 235 -2.68 7.13 -6.11
CA ALA A 235 -2.47 5.90 -5.36
C ALA A 235 -3.59 5.68 -4.34
N PHE A 236 -3.99 6.74 -3.62
CA PHE A 236 -5.07 6.67 -2.65
C PHE A 236 -6.45 6.43 -3.28
N TYR A 237 -6.74 7.07 -4.42
CA TYR A 237 -7.96 6.79 -5.18
C TYR A 237 -8.06 5.29 -5.56
N LEU A 238 -6.97 4.73 -6.09
CA LEU A 238 -6.96 3.32 -6.49
C LEU A 238 -7.04 2.37 -5.30
N SER A 239 -6.45 2.70 -4.15
CA SER A 239 -6.57 1.85 -2.95
C SER A 239 -7.98 1.80 -2.39
N LEU A 240 -8.78 2.86 -2.57
CA LEU A 240 -10.19 2.91 -2.14
C LEU A 240 -11.15 2.26 -3.16
N LEU A 241 -10.72 2.03 -4.39
CA LEU A 241 -11.57 1.51 -5.46
C LEU A 241 -12.20 0.14 -5.19
N PRO A 242 -11.54 -0.83 -4.51
CA PRO A 242 -12.16 -2.09 -4.11
C PRO A 242 -13.30 -1.92 -3.09
N GLU A 243 -13.15 -0.99 -2.15
CA GLU A 243 -14.17 -0.69 -1.13
C GLU A 243 -15.31 0.20 -1.69
N ARG A 244 -15.05 0.93 -2.77
CA ARG A 244 -15.97 1.90 -3.40
C ARG A 244 -16.14 1.60 -4.90
N PRO A 245 -16.85 0.50 -5.25
CA PRO A 245 -17.03 0.11 -6.63
C PRO A 245 -17.79 1.16 -7.48
N GLU A 246 -18.56 2.05 -6.86
CA GLU A 246 -19.23 3.18 -7.49
C GLU A 246 -18.26 4.23 -8.07
N TRP A 247 -16.98 4.20 -7.68
CA TRP A 247 -15.94 5.09 -8.20
C TRP A 247 -15.22 4.57 -9.45
N LYS A 248 -15.63 3.39 -9.95
CA LYS A 248 -15.09 2.82 -11.18
C LYS A 248 -15.49 3.65 -12.38
N ILE A 249 -14.57 3.80 -13.34
CA ILE A 249 -14.94 4.25 -14.68
C ILE A 249 -15.56 3.12 -15.47
N ILE A 250 -16.31 3.48 -16.50
CA ILE A 250 -16.76 2.57 -17.55
C ILE A 250 -15.98 2.95 -18.81
N PRO A 251 -14.90 2.23 -19.14
CA PRO A 251 -14.14 2.48 -20.35
C PRO A 251 -15.01 2.23 -21.59
N ASP A 252 -14.77 3.00 -22.65
CA ASP A 252 -15.36 2.73 -23.95
C ASP A 252 -14.83 1.37 -24.48
N ALA A 253 -15.72 0.39 -24.55
CA ALA A 253 -15.41 -0.97 -24.98
C ALA A 253 -14.83 -1.02 -26.40
N GLN A 254 -15.28 -0.14 -27.31
CA GLN A 254 -14.75 -0.06 -28.66
C GLN A 254 -13.31 0.42 -28.64
N ARG A 255 -13.02 1.48 -27.87
CA ARG A 255 -11.65 1.99 -27.73
C ARG A 255 -10.71 0.98 -27.10
N VAL A 256 -11.15 0.27 -26.06
CA VAL A 256 -10.38 -0.84 -25.47
C VAL A 256 -10.04 -1.89 -26.53
N SER A 257 -11.03 -2.34 -27.31
CA SER A 257 -10.82 -3.32 -28.37
C SER A 257 -9.84 -2.84 -29.45
N GLN A 258 -9.97 -1.58 -29.89
CA GLN A 258 -9.09 -1.00 -30.91
C GLN A 258 -7.66 -0.86 -30.40
N SER A 259 -7.46 -0.38 -29.18
CA SER A 259 -6.15 -0.27 -28.56
C SER A 259 -5.49 -1.64 -28.43
N ARG A 260 -6.23 -2.66 -27.97
CA ARG A 260 -5.74 -4.06 -27.90
C ARG A 260 -5.29 -4.58 -29.25
N GLN A 261 -6.08 -4.35 -30.31
CA GLN A 261 -5.74 -4.81 -31.65
C GLN A 261 -4.43 -4.18 -32.16
N VAL A 262 -4.29 -2.86 -32.03
CA VAL A 262 -3.06 -2.15 -32.44
C VAL A 262 -1.86 -2.64 -31.63
N LEU A 263 -2.02 -2.82 -30.31
CA LEU A 263 -0.97 -3.32 -29.44
C LEU A 263 -0.56 -4.74 -29.81
N LEU A 264 -1.51 -5.66 -30.00
CA LEU A 264 -1.22 -7.05 -30.40
C LEU A 264 -0.45 -7.11 -31.73
N GLN A 265 -0.82 -6.27 -32.71
CA GLN A 265 -0.10 -6.18 -33.98
C GLN A 265 1.34 -5.67 -33.80
N GLN A 266 1.55 -4.64 -32.95
CA GLN A 266 2.87 -4.04 -32.75
C GLN A 266 3.78 -4.88 -31.84
N LEU A 267 3.24 -5.43 -30.75
CA LEU A 267 3.95 -6.34 -29.85
C LEU A 267 4.26 -7.65 -30.56
N GLY A 268 3.37 -8.18 -31.41
CA GLY A 268 3.66 -9.34 -32.25
C GLY A 268 4.81 -9.10 -33.24
N ARG A 269 4.94 -7.89 -33.79
CA ARG A 269 6.02 -7.54 -34.73
C ARG A 269 7.35 -7.20 -34.05
N ARG A 270 7.32 -6.43 -32.95
CA ARG A 270 8.51 -5.97 -32.24
C ARG A 270 9.11 -7.07 -31.37
N ASN A 271 8.26 -7.98 -30.88
CA ASN A 271 8.66 -9.24 -30.26
C ASN A 271 8.57 -10.37 -31.27
N ALA A 272 9.16 -10.20 -32.47
CA ALA A 272 9.62 -11.37 -33.21
C ALA A 272 10.40 -12.21 -32.20
N GLU A 273 9.96 -13.44 -31.94
CA GLU A 273 10.39 -14.27 -30.80
C GLU A 273 11.92 -14.33 -30.66
N SER A 274 12.63 -14.11 -31.77
CA SER A 274 14.06 -13.82 -31.86
C SER A 274 14.58 -12.74 -30.90
N THR A 275 14.02 -11.53 -30.84
CA THR A 275 14.55 -10.48 -29.95
C THR A 275 14.40 -10.84 -28.47
N LEU A 276 13.28 -11.48 -28.12
CA LEU A 276 13.03 -11.94 -26.76
C LEU A 276 14.00 -13.06 -26.39
N TYR A 277 14.19 -14.02 -27.29
CA TYR A 277 15.15 -15.12 -27.15
C TYR A 277 16.58 -14.61 -26.99
N GLU A 278 17.03 -13.67 -27.83
CA GLU A 278 18.37 -13.09 -27.75
C GLU A 278 18.60 -12.33 -26.43
N ASN A 279 17.63 -11.54 -25.98
CA ASN A 279 17.75 -10.84 -24.70
C ASN A 279 17.77 -11.80 -23.51
N MET A 280 16.99 -12.88 -23.58
CA MET A 280 17.00 -13.95 -22.59
C MET A 280 18.38 -14.59 -22.52
N LEU A 281 18.92 -15.04 -23.67
CA LEU A 281 20.26 -15.63 -23.74
C LEU A 281 21.35 -14.68 -23.22
N LYS A 282 21.31 -13.39 -23.59
CA LYS A 282 22.26 -12.38 -23.09
C LYS A 282 22.23 -12.21 -21.57
N SER A 283 21.05 -12.29 -20.96
CA SER A 283 20.92 -12.13 -19.51
C SER A 283 21.51 -13.31 -18.75
N VAL A 284 21.41 -14.52 -19.32
CA VAL A 284 21.93 -15.76 -18.74
C VAL A 284 23.42 -15.95 -19.03
N ARG A 285 23.88 -15.57 -20.23
CA ARG A 285 25.29 -15.70 -20.68
C ARG A 285 26.29 -15.12 -19.68
N ARG A 286 25.94 -14.05 -18.95
CA ARG A 286 26.84 -13.42 -17.98
C ARG A 286 27.19 -14.31 -16.78
N ASN A 287 26.39 -15.35 -16.51
CA ASN A 287 26.51 -16.18 -15.32
C ASN A 287 27.15 -17.56 -15.60
N PHE A 288 27.38 -17.90 -16.86
CA PHE A 288 27.90 -19.21 -17.27
C PHE A 288 29.09 -19.02 -18.22
N ALA A 289 30.26 -19.48 -17.79
CA ALA A 289 31.47 -19.46 -18.59
C ALA A 289 31.42 -20.53 -19.69
N ASP A 290 32.09 -20.25 -20.81
CA ASP A 290 32.20 -21.20 -21.92
C ASP A 290 33.00 -22.43 -21.49
N VAL A 291 32.61 -23.61 -22.00
CA VAL A 291 33.15 -24.91 -21.58
C VAL A 291 34.07 -25.44 -22.68
N SER A 292 35.32 -25.73 -22.30
CA SER A 292 36.33 -26.29 -23.18
C SER A 292 36.40 -27.83 -23.11
N LEU A 293 37.17 -28.44 -24.00
CA LEU A 293 37.43 -29.89 -23.97
C LEU A 293 38.05 -30.36 -22.64
N GLU A 294 38.89 -29.54 -22.01
CA GLU A 294 39.54 -29.87 -20.75
C GLU A 294 38.53 -29.92 -19.59
N ASP A 295 37.59 -28.97 -19.57
CA ASP A 295 36.55 -28.91 -18.55
C ASP A 295 35.61 -30.13 -18.60
N MET A 296 35.42 -30.71 -19.78
CA MET A 296 34.54 -31.87 -19.99
C MET A 296 35.20 -33.20 -19.62
N THR A 297 36.52 -33.27 -19.60
CA THR A 297 37.28 -34.53 -19.52
C THR A 297 37.81 -34.83 -18.11
N SER A 298 37.41 -34.02 -17.12
CA SER A 298 37.52 -34.29 -15.67
C SER A 298 38.91 -34.79 -15.23
N GLY A 299 39.99 -34.16 -15.72
CA GLY A 299 41.36 -34.49 -15.36
C GLY A 299 42.06 -35.50 -16.27
N THR A 300 41.39 -35.98 -17.32
CA THR A 300 42.01 -36.75 -18.40
C THR A 300 42.63 -35.78 -19.41
N ASP A 301 43.89 -35.99 -19.81
CA ASP A 301 44.59 -35.12 -20.78
C ASP A 301 44.12 -35.39 -22.22
N ALA A 302 42.85 -35.06 -22.50
CA ALA A 302 42.21 -35.28 -23.78
C ALA A 302 42.87 -34.51 -24.93
N ARG A 303 43.66 -33.45 -24.63
CA ARG A 303 44.45 -32.71 -25.61
C ARG A 303 45.56 -33.54 -26.24
N ARG A 304 45.97 -34.66 -25.63
CA ARG A 304 46.93 -35.61 -26.23
C ARG A 304 46.32 -36.40 -27.39
N LEU A 305 45.03 -36.68 -27.31
CA LEU A 305 44.30 -37.45 -28.31
C LEU A 305 43.59 -36.57 -29.33
N PHE A 306 42.97 -35.48 -28.87
CA PHE A 306 42.11 -34.64 -29.68
C PHE A 306 42.53 -33.16 -29.62
N THR A 307 42.40 -32.48 -30.75
CA THR A 307 42.54 -31.02 -30.85
C THR A 307 41.23 -30.41 -31.34
N THR A 308 40.92 -29.21 -30.85
CA THR A 308 39.78 -28.39 -31.28
C THR A 308 40.05 -26.91 -30.98
N ASP A 309 39.61 -26.04 -31.88
CA ASP A 309 39.63 -24.58 -31.70
C ASP A 309 38.28 -24.03 -31.22
N GLU A 310 37.26 -24.89 -31.09
CA GLU A 310 35.90 -24.52 -30.69
C GLU A 310 35.66 -24.75 -29.20
N VAL A 311 34.80 -23.93 -28.62
CA VAL A 311 34.30 -24.08 -27.25
C VAL A 311 32.78 -24.11 -27.26
N VAL A 312 32.17 -24.81 -26.30
CA VAL A 312 30.71 -24.79 -26.14
C VAL A 312 30.33 -23.55 -25.32
N PRO A 313 29.48 -22.64 -25.82
CA PRO A 313 29.04 -21.50 -25.03
C PRO A 313 28.37 -21.94 -23.72
N GLY A 314 28.73 -21.32 -22.60
CA GLY A 314 28.32 -21.79 -21.26
C GLY A 314 26.82 -21.89 -21.06
N MET A 315 26.06 -21.06 -21.78
CA MET A 315 24.59 -21.04 -21.76
C MET A 315 23.92 -22.27 -22.41
N PHE A 316 24.68 -23.07 -23.18
CA PHE A 316 24.23 -24.32 -23.78
C PHE A 316 24.76 -25.54 -23.02
N THR A 317 24.76 -25.47 -21.70
CA THR A 317 25.15 -26.58 -20.81
C THR A 317 23.95 -27.02 -19.98
N ARG A 318 24.00 -28.25 -19.44
CA ARG A 318 22.99 -28.73 -18.49
C ARG A 318 22.87 -27.81 -17.27
N GLN A 319 24.01 -27.33 -16.77
CA GLN A 319 24.07 -26.41 -15.64
C GLN A 319 23.35 -25.08 -15.96
N ALA A 320 23.52 -24.54 -17.17
CA ALA A 320 22.79 -23.33 -17.57
C ALA A 320 21.29 -23.57 -17.78
N TRP A 321 20.90 -24.74 -18.29
CA TRP A 321 19.49 -25.13 -18.39
C TRP A 321 18.78 -25.10 -17.03
N GLU A 322 19.32 -25.86 -16.08
CA GLU A 322 18.75 -26.01 -14.74
C GLU A 322 18.94 -24.74 -13.89
N GLY A 323 20.07 -24.04 -14.06
CA GLY A 323 20.46 -22.90 -13.24
C GLY A 323 19.95 -21.53 -13.70
N GLY A 324 19.40 -21.40 -14.90
CA GLY A 324 18.95 -20.08 -15.37
C GLY A 324 18.04 -20.05 -16.60
N ILE A 325 18.30 -20.86 -17.63
CA ILE A 325 17.54 -20.78 -18.89
C ILE A 325 16.09 -21.21 -18.69
N GLN A 326 15.83 -22.32 -17.99
CA GLN A 326 14.46 -22.79 -17.75
C GLN A 326 13.63 -21.71 -17.04
N GLN A 327 14.19 -21.11 -15.99
CA GLN A 327 13.54 -20.03 -15.24
C GLN A 327 13.36 -18.77 -16.09
N ALA A 328 14.32 -18.45 -16.96
CA ALA A 328 14.23 -17.29 -17.84
C ALA A 328 13.12 -17.46 -18.89
N ILE A 329 12.97 -18.66 -19.45
CA ILE A 329 11.85 -19.01 -20.35
C ILE A 329 10.53 -18.95 -19.58
N ASP A 330 10.47 -19.52 -18.38
CA ASP A 330 9.27 -19.50 -17.53
C ASP A 330 8.86 -18.09 -17.17
N LYS A 331 9.81 -17.24 -16.80
CA LYS A 331 9.58 -15.82 -16.51
C LYS A 331 9.09 -15.08 -17.75
N ALA A 332 9.68 -15.33 -18.92
CA ALA A 332 9.24 -14.71 -20.17
C ALA A 332 7.80 -15.11 -20.54
N ALA A 333 7.44 -16.38 -20.36
CA ALA A 333 6.08 -16.86 -20.56
C ALA A 333 5.11 -16.33 -19.49
N SER A 334 5.52 -16.22 -18.23
CA SER A 334 4.68 -15.73 -17.13
C SER A 334 4.40 -14.24 -17.24
N SER A 335 5.41 -13.42 -17.58
CA SER A 335 5.23 -11.99 -17.90
C SER A 335 4.22 -11.83 -19.04
N ARG A 336 4.34 -12.67 -20.08
CA ARG A 336 3.39 -12.71 -21.20
C ARG A 336 1.97 -13.06 -20.73
N ARG A 337 1.83 -14.00 -19.77
CA ARG A 337 0.54 -14.38 -19.18
C ARG A 337 -0.08 -13.19 -18.45
N GLU A 338 0.62 -12.56 -17.52
CA GLU A 338 0.07 -11.42 -16.77
C GLU A 338 -0.26 -10.21 -17.66
N GLU A 339 0.53 -10.00 -18.71
CA GLU A 339 0.31 -8.90 -19.67
C GLU A 339 -0.86 -9.17 -20.63
N ILE A 340 -0.98 -10.41 -21.12
CA ILE A 340 -2.02 -10.78 -22.08
C ILE A 340 -3.34 -11.12 -21.39
N ASP A 341 -3.32 -11.80 -20.25
CA ASP A 341 -4.50 -12.45 -19.66
C ASP A 341 -5.61 -11.48 -19.26
N TRP A 342 -5.28 -10.24 -18.90
CA TRP A 342 -6.31 -9.26 -18.55
C TRP A 342 -6.22 -7.96 -19.35
N VAL A 343 -5.03 -7.46 -19.70
CA VAL A 343 -4.91 -6.18 -20.43
C VAL A 343 -5.25 -6.37 -21.92
N LEU A 344 -4.68 -7.40 -22.57
CA LEU A 344 -4.80 -7.59 -24.02
C LEU A 344 -5.84 -8.65 -24.43
N SER A 345 -6.35 -9.45 -23.51
CA SER A 345 -7.39 -10.43 -23.77
C SER A 345 -8.72 -9.74 -24.10
N ASP A 346 -9.25 -10.00 -25.29
CA ASP A 346 -10.61 -9.62 -25.63
C ASP A 346 -11.55 -10.68 -25.07
N SER A 347 -12.46 -10.31 -24.15
CA SER A 347 -13.34 -11.23 -23.43
C SER A 347 -14.30 -12.02 -24.35
N ARG A 348 -14.29 -11.72 -25.66
CA ARG A 348 -15.15 -12.35 -26.68
C ARG A 348 -14.40 -13.09 -27.80
N LYS A 349 -13.07 -13.04 -27.84
CA LYS A 349 -12.27 -13.83 -28.79
C LYS A 349 -11.18 -14.54 -28.03
N THR A 350 -11.34 -15.87 -27.94
CA THR A 350 -10.27 -16.82 -27.60
C THR A 350 -8.95 -16.29 -28.14
N VAL A 351 -8.01 -16.02 -27.23
CA VAL A 351 -6.60 -15.76 -27.56
C VAL A 351 -6.23 -16.80 -28.63
N SER A 352 -5.93 -16.35 -29.86
CA SER A 352 -5.46 -17.27 -30.91
C SER A 352 -4.42 -18.17 -30.27
N THR A 353 -4.60 -19.49 -30.36
CA THR A 353 -3.82 -20.50 -29.63
C THR A 353 -2.32 -20.32 -29.80
N ASP A 354 -1.92 -19.72 -30.94
CA ASP A 354 -0.56 -19.32 -31.29
C ASP A 354 0.08 -18.25 -30.39
N LEU A 355 -0.72 -17.43 -29.70
CA LEU A 355 -0.27 -16.34 -28.82
C LEU A 355 -0.36 -16.70 -27.32
N SER A 356 -0.75 -17.93 -26.98
CA SER A 356 -0.81 -18.38 -25.59
C SER A 356 0.58 -18.41 -24.93
N PRO A 357 0.68 -18.10 -23.62
CA PRO A 357 1.92 -18.22 -22.84
C PRO A 357 2.55 -19.60 -22.92
N GLU A 358 1.73 -20.65 -22.91
CA GLU A 358 2.13 -22.05 -22.96
C GLU A 358 2.72 -22.39 -24.34
N ALA A 359 2.09 -21.92 -25.43
CA ALA A 359 2.65 -22.09 -26.77
C ALA A 359 3.96 -21.31 -26.94
N LEU A 360 4.08 -20.12 -26.35
CA LEU A 360 5.32 -19.34 -26.35
C LEU A 360 6.43 -20.07 -25.59
N LYS A 361 6.16 -20.57 -24.38
CA LYS A 361 7.11 -21.38 -23.61
C LYS A 361 7.62 -22.57 -24.42
N ALA A 362 6.71 -23.31 -25.05
CA ALA A 362 7.06 -24.46 -25.88
C ALA A 362 7.94 -24.08 -27.08
N ARG A 363 7.62 -22.98 -27.78
CA ARG A 363 8.43 -22.49 -28.92
C ARG A 363 9.82 -22.01 -28.51
N LEU A 364 9.93 -21.25 -27.42
CA LEU A 364 11.22 -20.80 -26.89
C LEU A 364 12.08 -21.99 -26.42
N THR A 365 11.47 -22.96 -25.74
CA THR A 365 12.16 -24.18 -25.30
C THR A 365 12.65 -24.98 -26.49
N ARG A 366 11.82 -25.17 -27.52
CA ARG A 366 12.21 -25.87 -28.74
C ARG A 366 13.38 -25.19 -29.44
N ARG A 367 13.30 -23.87 -29.60
CA ARG A 367 14.38 -23.08 -30.21
C ARG A 367 15.69 -23.20 -29.41
N TYR A 368 15.62 -23.10 -28.09
CA TYR A 368 16.78 -23.30 -27.22
C TYR A 368 17.43 -24.66 -27.45
N PHE A 369 16.66 -25.75 -27.46
CA PHE A 369 17.22 -27.09 -27.67
C PHE A 369 17.74 -27.30 -29.09
N THR A 370 17.19 -26.62 -30.10
CA THR A 370 17.76 -26.60 -31.45
C THR A 370 19.15 -25.96 -31.44
N ASP A 371 19.30 -24.78 -30.83
CA ASP A 371 20.59 -24.09 -30.76
C ASP A 371 21.60 -24.83 -29.88
N PHE A 372 21.14 -25.38 -28.75
CA PHE A 372 21.92 -26.26 -27.87
C PHE A 372 22.52 -27.43 -28.66
N ALA A 373 21.68 -28.18 -29.38
CA ALA A 373 22.15 -29.32 -30.17
C ALA A 373 23.11 -28.88 -31.27
N GLY A 374 22.84 -27.74 -31.92
CA GLY A 374 23.73 -27.14 -32.92
C GLY A 374 25.11 -26.81 -32.36
N SER A 375 25.19 -26.15 -31.19
CA SER A 375 26.46 -25.82 -30.54
C SER A 375 27.26 -27.06 -30.16
N TRP A 376 26.61 -28.09 -29.59
CA TRP A 376 27.27 -29.34 -29.25
C TRP A 376 27.73 -30.13 -30.47
N LEU A 377 26.91 -30.19 -31.52
CA LEU A 377 27.27 -30.85 -32.77
C LEU A 377 28.47 -30.18 -33.44
N ASN A 378 28.51 -28.84 -33.45
CA ASN A 378 29.64 -28.09 -34.00
C ASN A 378 30.94 -28.37 -33.22
N PHE A 379 30.88 -28.39 -31.89
CA PHE A 379 32.02 -28.73 -31.04
C PHE A 379 32.50 -30.17 -31.26
N LEU A 380 31.59 -31.15 -31.28
CA LEU A 380 31.98 -32.55 -31.47
C LEU A 380 32.55 -32.81 -32.87
N ASN A 381 32.01 -32.15 -33.90
CA ASN A 381 32.51 -32.27 -35.26
C ASN A 381 33.84 -31.52 -35.49
N SER A 382 34.21 -30.58 -34.63
CA SER A 382 35.49 -29.88 -34.72
C SER A 382 36.64 -30.66 -34.05
N LEU A 383 36.33 -31.68 -33.24
CA LEU A 383 37.33 -32.57 -32.66
C LEU A 383 38.08 -33.32 -33.76
N ARG A 384 39.41 -33.17 -33.77
CA ARG A 384 40.30 -33.90 -34.67
C ARG A 384 41.26 -34.74 -33.85
N LEU A 385 41.49 -35.98 -34.28
CA LEU A 385 42.57 -36.78 -33.71
C LEU A 385 43.91 -36.09 -34.03
N ASN A 386 44.78 -36.01 -33.04
CA ASN A 386 46.13 -35.48 -33.26
C ASN A 386 46.91 -36.41 -34.20
N PRO A 387 47.58 -35.87 -35.24
CA PRO A 387 48.38 -36.68 -36.13
C PRO A 387 49.55 -37.32 -35.38
N ALA A 388 49.65 -38.64 -35.44
CA ALA A 388 50.79 -39.38 -34.91
C ALA A 388 51.92 -39.38 -35.95
N THR A 389 53.14 -38.99 -35.52
CA THR A 389 54.31 -38.87 -36.39
C THR A 389 55.20 -40.13 -36.37
N ASN A 390 55.10 -40.95 -35.33
CA ASN A 390 55.88 -42.18 -35.17
C ASN A 390 55.08 -43.30 -34.45
N ILE A 391 55.64 -44.52 -34.41
CA ILE A 391 54.98 -45.70 -33.79
C ILE A 391 54.82 -45.56 -32.26
N ALA A 392 55.73 -44.85 -31.60
CA ALA A 392 55.62 -44.57 -30.17
C ALA A 392 54.41 -43.66 -29.90
N ASP A 393 54.21 -42.61 -30.70
CA ASP A 393 53.04 -41.72 -30.63
C ASP A 393 51.73 -42.51 -30.81
N VAL A 394 51.68 -43.46 -31.75
CA VAL A 394 50.50 -44.33 -31.96
C VAL A 394 50.25 -45.24 -30.76
N THR A 395 51.31 -45.79 -30.15
CA THR A 395 51.21 -46.67 -28.98
C THR A 395 50.74 -45.89 -27.75
N ASP A 396 51.23 -44.67 -27.57
CA ASP A 396 50.81 -43.74 -26.52
C ASP A 396 49.35 -43.28 -26.72
N GLN A 397 48.92 -43.02 -27.96
CA GLN A 397 47.52 -42.70 -28.25
C GLN A 397 46.59 -43.89 -27.99
N LEU A 398 46.97 -45.11 -28.39
CA LEU A 398 46.17 -46.31 -28.16
C LEU A 398 46.08 -46.74 -26.68
N THR A 399 47.02 -46.32 -25.84
CA THR A 399 46.98 -46.57 -24.39
C THR A 399 46.13 -45.55 -23.63
N LEU A 400 45.84 -44.40 -24.25
CA LEU A 400 44.98 -43.34 -23.70
C LEU A 400 43.49 -43.47 -24.10
N ILE A 401 43.18 -44.22 -25.16
CA ILE A 401 41.81 -44.55 -25.62
C ILE A 401 41.29 -45.77 -24.85
#